data_AF-A0AB35H9M5-F1
#
_entry.id   AF-A0AB35H9M5-F1
#
_cell.length_a   1.000
_cell.length_b   1.000
_cell.length_c   1.000
_cell.angle_alpha   90.00
_cell.angle_beta   90.00
_cell.angle_gamma   90.00
#
_symmetry.space_group_name_H-M   'P 1'
#
loop_
_entity.id
_entity.type
_entity.pdbx_description
1 polymer ?
#
loop_
_entity_poly.entity_id
_entity_poly.type
_entity_poly.pdbx_seq_one_letter_code
_entity_poly.pdbx_strand_id
1 'polypeptide(L)'
;MKLYIGADFVPTDINRELFESGNGEALVGKELLGLLKESDLNVFNLEVPLTDASTPINKFGNNLKSPTKTIYGYKALEPIFLTLANNHSLDYGVEGLTTTLELLKKHDIKNAGAGANVKAAKKPFIFEKEGIRIGFYLCAEHEFTVASCHTMGANPFDVLESFDDVEALKKTCDYVIVLYHGGKEFYRYPSPMLQRYCRKFVDKGADLVICQHSHCIGSREDYGKGTIIYGQGNFIFNSESYIHHKEFVKDSLLISVEATKDTFIVSEVPIRGTERGTRLATESEGLETLTEYKKRSENIRDAHFVVQAYKKFADTHVKRYLREFLGRSFIIRAINGLFGRKLMQLILGKTSYLAIQNYLECEAHHELFLRGIKNINKK
;
A
#
# COMPACT_ATOMS: atom_id res chain seq x y z
N MET A 1 -17.89 2.44 18.69
CA MET A 1 -16.46 2.55 18.35
C MET A 1 -16.32 3.32 17.04
N LYS A 2 -15.45 4.33 16.99
CA LYS A 2 -15.21 5.18 15.81
C LYS A 2 -13.73 5.18 15.44
N LEU A 3 -13.40 4.77 14.23
CA LEU A 3 -12.03 4.69 13.73
C LEU A 3 -11.86 5.52 12.47
N TYR A 4 -10.64 6.02 12.26
CA TYR A 4 -10.23 6.59 10.99
C TYR A 4 -9.05 5.82 10.41
N ILE A 5 -9.15 5.43 9.14
CA ILE A 5 -8.11 4.70 8.43
C ILE A 5 -7.61 5.58 7.31
N GLY A 6 -6.39 6.07 7.42
CA GLY A 6 -5.66 6.74 6.36
C GLY A 6 -4.66 5.81 5.68
N ALA A 7 -4.22 6.23 4.50
CA ALA A 7 -3.21 5.53 3.72
C ALA A 7 -1.80 5.90 4.18
N ASP A 8 -0.90 6.10 3.23
CA ASP A 8 0.53 6.29 3.45
C ASP A 8 0.78 7.59 4.22
N PHE A 9 1.40 7.46 5.39
CA PHE A 9 1.78 8.55 6.29
C PHE A 9 3.31 8.56 6.43
N VAL A 10 3.96 9.30 5.54
CA VAL A 10 5.40 9.24 5.26
C VAL A 10 6.03 10.62 5.46
N PRO A 11 6.93 10.78 6.44
CA PRO A 11 7.80 11.94 6.56
C PRO A 11 8.79 11.95 5.41
N THR A 12 8.78 13.03 4.64
CA THR A 12 9.72 13.28 3.54
C THR A 12 10.54 14.53 3.84
N ASP A 13 11.50 14.83 2.97
CA ASP A 13 12.35 16.01 3.13
C ASP A 13 11.55 17.32 3.16
N ILE A 14 10.39 17.36 2.49
CA ILE A 14 9.50 18.53 2.40
C ILE A 14 8.86 18.86 3.76
N ASN A 15 8.50 17.85 4.55
CA ASN A 15 7.73 18.01 5.78
C ASN A 15 8.44 17.50 7.04
N ARG A 16 9.70 17.06 6.91
CA ARG A 16 10.53 16.51 7.99
C ARG A 16 10.48 17.31 9.28
N GLU A 17 10.66 18.63 9.21
CA GLU A 17 10.68 19.51 10.38
C GLU A 17 9.34 19.50 11.15
N LEU A 18 8.21 19.36 10.45
CA LEU A 18 6.89 19.29 11.09
C LEU A 18 6.73 17.98 11.86
N PHE A 19 7.23 16.87 11.32
CA PHE A 19 7.29 15.60 12.03
C PHE A 19 8.25 15.65 13.21
N GLU A 20 9.45 16.22 13.05
CA GLU A 20 10.44 16.30 14.12
C GLU A 20 9.99 17.19 15.28
N SER A 21 9.22 18.24 15.01
CA SER A 21 8.64 19.13 16.03
C SER A 21 7.35 18.59 16.64
N GLY A 22 6.73 17.57 16.05
CA GLY A 22 5.44 17.05 16.50
C GLY A 22 4.29 18.04 16.31
N ASN A 23 4.38 18.94 15.34
CA ASN A 23 3.34 19.94 15.09
C ASN A 23 2.17 19.35 14.28
N GLY A 24 1.29 18.63 14.98
CA GLY A 24 0.12 17.98 14.39
C GLY A 24 -0.81 18.94 13.65
N GLU A 25 -1.05 20.14 14.18
CA GLU A 25 -1.94 21.13 13.53
C GLU A 25 -1.35 21.60 12.20
N ALA A 26 -0.04 21.79 12.11
CA ALA A 26 0.62 22.11 10.84
C ALA A 26 0.61 20.95 9.83
N LEU A 27 0.62 19.69 10.32
CA LEU A 27 0.58 18.49 9.47
C LEU A 27 -0.80 18.25 8.86
N VAL A 28 -1.87 18.40 9.65
CA VAL A 28 -3.22 17.97 9.21
C VAL A 28 -4.28 19.09 9.21
N GLY A 29 -3.95 20.28 9.71
CA GLY A 29 -4.90 21.36 9.95
C GLY A 29 -5.76 21.13 11.20
N LYS A 30 -6.29 22.22 11.75
CA LYS A 30 -7.03 22.22 13.03
C LYS A 30 -8.26 21.31 13.03
N GLU A 31 -9.07 21.36 11.97
CA GLU A 31 -10.33 20.63 11.89
C GLU A 31 -10.10 19.11 11.81
N LEU A 32 -9.19 18.68 10.94
CA LEU A 32 -8.82 17.27 10.81
C LEU A 32 -8.16 16.76 12.10
N LEU A 33 -7.30 17.57 12.73
CA LEU A 33 -6.68 17.21 14.00
C LEU A 33 -7.72 16.96 15.10
N GLY A 34 -8.75 17.83 15.19
CA GLY A 34 -9.85 17.64 16.13
C GLY A 34 -10.59 16.34 15.89
N LEU A 35 -10.94 16.07 14.62
CA LEU A 35 -11.61 14.84 14.20
C LEU A 35 -10.81 13.57 14.54
N LEU A 36 -9.50 13.57 14.32
CA LEU A 36 -8.63 12.43 14.64
C LEU A 36 -8.52 12.20 16.15
N LYS A 37 -8.44 13.27 16.96
CA LYS A 37 -8.34 13.19 18.43
C LYS A 37 -9.60 12.69 19.12
N GLU A 38 -10.77 12.88 18.49
CA GLU A 38 -12.06 12.39 19.00
C GLU A 38 -12.32 10.91 18.67
N SER A 39 -11.49 10.30 17.82
CA SER A 39 -11.63 8.90 17.45
C SER A 39 -11.12 7.95 18.54
N ASP A 40 -11.51 6.69 18.44
CA ASP A 40 -11.01 5.62 19.30
C ASP A 40 -9.65 5.09 18.82
N LEU A 41 -9.40 5.16 17.51
CA LEU A 41 -8.15 4.74 16.89
C LEU A 41 -8.01 5.35 15.49
N ASN A 42 -6.85 5.95 15.24
CA ASN A 42 -6.42 6.32 13.90
C ASN A 42 -5.42 5.29 13.37
N VAL A 43 -5.66 4.75 12.17
CA VAL A 43 -4.85 3.71 11.53
C VAL A 43 -4.17 4.29 10.29
N PHE A 44 -2.85 4.20 10.21
CA PHE A 44 -2.09 4.71 9.06
C PHE A 44 -0.99 3.75 8.60
N ASN A 45 -0.63 3.81 7.32
CA ASN A 45 0.49 3.05 6.77
C ASN A 45 1.80 3.79 6.95
N LEU A 46 2.69 3.25 7.79
CA LEU A 46 4.07 3.73 7.93
C LEU A 46 4.91 3.09 6.81
N GLU A 47 4.88 3.70 5.64
CA GLU A 47 5.54 3.21 4.42
C GLU A 47 7.02 3.62 4.33
N VAL A 48 7.69 3.72 5.47
CA VAL A 48 9.09 4.10 5.54
C VAL A 48 9.71 3.63 6.86
N PRO A 49 10.93 3.08 6.85
CA PRO A 49 11.64 2.79 8.10
C PRO A 49 12.07 4.10 8.75
N LEU A 50 11.84 4.20 10.07
CA LEU A 50 12.31 5.28 10.92
C LEU A 50 13.70 4.90 11.44
N THR A 51 14.73 5.36 10.75
CA THR A 51 16.11 4.94 11.02
C THR A 51 17.14 5.97 10.56
N ASP A 52 18.26 6.00 11.28
CA ASP A 52 19.44 6.78 10.91
C ASP A 52 20.53 5.91 10.24
N ALA A 53 20.22 4.62 9.97
CA ALA A 53 21.10 3.71 9.25
C ALA A 53 21.51 4.27 7.88
N SER A 54 22.76 4.00 7.49
CA SER A 54 23.35 4.55 6.27
C SER A 54 23.16 3.66 5.05
N THR A 55 23.04 2.34 5.24
CA THR A 55 23.13 1.36 4.16
C THR A 55 21.75 0.81 3.78
N PRO A 56 21.23 1.11 2.58
CA PRO A 56 19.99 0.51 2.09
C PRO A 56 20.19 -0.92 1.59
N ILE A 57 19.09 -1.66 1.43
CA ILE A 57 19.11 -2.96 0.73
C ILE A 57 19.26 -2.75 -0.79
N ASN A 58 19.82 -3.77 -1.47
CA ASN A 58 19.78 -3.83 -2.93
C ASN A 58 18.37 -4.19 -3.40
N LYS A 59 17.68 -3.23 -4.02
CA LYS A 59 16.36 -3.46 -4.64
C LYS A 59 16.20 -2.71 -5.96
N PHE A 60 15.18 -3.11 -6.71
CA PHE A 60 14.71 -2.36 -7.86
C PHE A 60 13.64 -1.36 -7.41
N GLY A 61 13.89 -0.05 -7.60
CA GLY A 61 13.06 1.03 -7.07
C GLY A 61 13.83 1.86 -6.03
N ASN A 62 13.18 2.88 -5.48
CA ASN A 62 13.82 3.78 -4.51
C ASN A 62 13.80 3.18 -3.11
N ASN A 63 14.91 3.28 -2.39
CA ASN A 63 14.93 3.06 -0.94
C ASN A 63 14.48 4.32 -0.22
N LEU A 64 13.53 4.19 0.69
CA LEU A 64 13.01 5.26 1.52
C LEU A 64 13.52 5.10 2.96
N LYS A 65 13.81 6.22 3.62
CA LYS A 65 13.96 6.31 5.08
C LYS A 65 13.53 7.67 5.58
N SER A 66 13.20 7.72 6.86
CA SER A 66 13.02 8.97 7.58
C SER A 66 13.82 8.92 8.88
N PRO A 67 14.40 10.05 9.34
CA PRO A 67 15.13 10.08 10.61
C PRO A 67 14.28 9.65 11.79
N THR A 68 14.90 9.02 12.80
CA THR A 68 14.19 8.53 14.01
C THR A 68 13.42 9.65 14.73
N LYS A 69 13.92 10.88 14.66
CA LYS A 69 13.28 12.06 15.27
C LYS A 69 11.90 12.39 14.69
N THR A 70 11.55 11.89 13.51
CA THR A 70 10.21 12.10 12.90
C THR A 70 9.08 11.38 13.65
N ILE A 71 9.41 10.53 14.63
CA ILE A 71 8.44 9.84 15.50
C ILE A 71 7.40 10.77 16.15
N TYR A 72 7.78 12.02 16.44
CA TYR A 72 6.90 12.97 17.13
C TYR A 72 5.70 13.40 16.30
N GLY A 73 5.78 13.34 14.96
CA GLY A 73 4.66 13.63 14.08
C GLY A 73 3.52 12.62 14.24
N TYR A 74 3.84 11.35 14.45
CA TYR A 74 2.85 10.30 14.71
C TYR A 74 2.21 10.45 16.09
N LYS A 75 3.02 10.79 17.11
CA LYS A 75 2.51 11.07 18.46
C LYS A 75 1.49 12.21 18.50
N ALA A 76 1.66 13.21 17.63
CA ALA A 76 0.76 14.35 17.57
C ALA A 76 -0.67 13.98 17.12
N LEU A 77 -0.84 12.81 16.50
CA LEU A 77 -2.12 12.30 15.98
C LEU A 77 -2.65 11.09 16.78
N GLU A 78 -2.18 10.89 18.03
CA GLU A 78 -2.75 9.88 18.93
C GLU A 78 -4.26 10.13 19.18
N PRO A 79 -5.07 9.05 19.36
CA PRO A 79 -4.70 7.64 19.45
C PRO A 79 -4.36 7.02 18.08
N ILE A 80 -3.22 6.30 17.97
CA ILE A 80 -2.68 5.87 16.69
C ILE A 80 -2.20 4.41 16.68
N PHE A 81 -2.43 3.73 15.55
CA PHE A 81 -1.87 2.44 15.18
C PHE A 81 -1.23 2.54 13.79
N LEU A 82 -0.02 1.99 13.65
CA LEU A 82 0.73 2.03 12.40
C LEU A 82 0.87 0.63 11.78
N THR A 83 0.48 0.50 10.52
CA THR A 83 0.77 -0.71 9.73
C THR A 83 2.15 -0.62 9.10
N LEU A 84 2.85 -1.75 9.11
CA LEU A 84 4.18 -1.97 8.53
C LEU A 84 4.15 -3.03 7.42
N ALA A 85 2.98 -3.52 7.03
CA ALA A 85 2.86 -4.44 5.90
C ALA A 85 2.93 -3.64 4.60
N ASN A 86 4.14 -3.31 4.14
CA ASN A 86 4.37 -2.58 2.90
C ASN A 86 5.73 -2.91 2.25
N ASN A 87 5.92 -2.44 1.02
CA ASN A 87 7.09 -2.68 0.20
C ASN A 87 8.34 -1.85 0.58
N HIS A 88 8.26 -0.99 1.61
CA HIS A 88 9.35 -0.13 2.05
C HIS A 88 9.88 -0.43 3.46
N SER A 89 9.18 -1.26 4.25
CA SER A 89 9.51 -1.51 5.67
C SER A 89 10.92 -2.06 5.95
N LEU A 90 11.56 -2.69 4.96
CA LEU A 90 12.92 -3.25 5.08
C LEU A 90 13.94 -2.51 4.20
N ASP A 91 13.65 -1.29 3.76
CA ASP A 91 14.50 -0.56 2.80
C ASP A 91 15.92 -0.30 3.29
N TYR A 92 16.11 -0.25 4.61
CA TYR A 92 17.40 -0.13 5.30
C TYR A 92 17.74 -1.39 6.11
N GLY A 93 17.27 -2.53 5.62
CA GLY A 93 17.59 -3.85 6.13
C GLY A 93 17.03 -4.13 7.52
N VAL A 94 17.58 -5.16 8.15
CA VAL A 94 17.21 -5.60 9.51
C VAL A 94 17.45 -4.48 10.52
N GLU A 95 18.53 -3.70 10.38
CA GLU A 95 18.83 -2.56 11.25
C GLU A 95 17.74 -1.50 11.19
N GLY A 96 17.31 -1.10 9.98
CA GLY A 96 16.27 -0.09 9.79
C GLY A 96 14.91 -0.49 10.39
N LEU A 97 14.46 -1.73 10.11
CA LEU A 97 13.19 -2.21 10.63
C LEU A 97 13.25 -2.46 12.16
N THR A 98 14.37 -2.98 12.67
CA THR A 98 14.56 -3.15 14.13
C THR A 98 14.50 -1.80 14.84
N THR A 99 15.21 -0.80 14.32
CA THR A 99 15.17 0.58 14.86
C THR A 99 13.74 1.11 14.89
N THR A 100 12.99 0.91 13.81
CA THR A 100 11.59 1.34 13.70
C THR A 100 10.74 0.67 14.78
N LEU A 101 10.81 -0.65 14.92
CA LEU A 101 10.02 -1.40 15.91
C LEU A 101 10.36 -1.01 17.35
N GLU A 102 11.65 -0.83 17.67
CA GLU A 102 12.11 -0.38 18.98
C GLU A 102 11.66 1.05 19.31
N LEU A 103 11.70 1.94 18.32
CA LEU A 103 11.25 3.31 18.45
C LEU A 103 9.74 3.39 18.69
N LEU A 104 8.94 2.67 17.91
CA LEU A 104 7.50 2.59 18.11
C LEU A 104 7.17 2.04 19.50
N LYS A 105 7.85 0.99 19.93
CA LYS A 105 7.71 0.42 21.29
C LYS A 105 8.07 1.44 22.38
N LYS A 106 9.19 2.17 22.22
CA LYS A 106 9.65 3.19 23.18
C LYS A 106 8.63 4.32 23.37
N HIS A 107 7.89 4.66 22.32
CA HIS A 107 6.89 5.73 22.34
C HIS A 107 5.45 5.23 22.56
N ASP A 108 5.26 3.93 22.87
CA ASP A 108 3.97 3.25 23.05
C ASP A 108 3.02 3.33 21.84
N ILE A 109 3.58 3.42 20.63
CA ILE A 109 2.81 3.39 19.39
C ILE A 109 2.57 1.93 18.97
N LYS A 110 1.30 1.54 18.93
CA LYS A 110 0.91 0.19 18.50
C LYS A 110 1.18 0.01 17.01
N ASN A 111 1.65 -1.18 16.63
CA ASN A 111 1.97 -1.50 15.25
C ASN A 111 1.84 -3.00 14.96
N ALA A 112 1.67 -3.35 13.70
CA ALA A 112 1.68 -4.73 13.19
C ALA A 112 1.97 -4.76 11.68
N GLY A 113 2.08 -5.97 11.11
CA GLY A 113 2.29 -6.16 9.66
C GLY A 113 3.75 -6.34 9.24
N ALA A 114 4.71 -6.27 10.18
CA ALA A 114 6.11 -6.65 9.96
C ALA A 114 6.67 -7.33 11.21
N GLY A 115 7.72 -8.14 11.05
CA GLY A 115 8.33 -8.82 12.17
C GLY A 115 9.58 -9.62 11.81
N ALA A 116 10.20 -10.24 12.82
CA ALA A 116 11.47 -10.98 12.69
C ALA A 116 11.43 -12.18 11.72
N ASN A 117 10.23 -12.64 11.39
CA ASN A 117 9.94 -13.69 10.40
C ASN A 117 8.45 -13.63 10.05
N VAL A 118 8.03 -14.42 9.06
CA VAL A 118 6.65 -14.45 8.56
C VAL A 118 5.63 -14.78 9.66
N LYS A 119 5.96 -15.65 10.62
CA LYS A 119 5.08 -15.99 11.75
C LYS A 119 4.84 -14.79 12.67
N ALA A 120 5.85 -13.95 12.87
CA ALA A 120 5.71 -12.72 13.64
C ALA A 120 4.98 -11.63 12.83
N ALA A 121 5.35 -11.46 11.56
CA ALA A 121 4.78 -10.44 10.68
C ALA A 121 3.28 -10.66 10.44
N LYS A 122 2.83 -11.91 10.32
CA LYS A 122 1.43 -12.27 10.09
C LYS A 122 0.49 -12.12 11.29
N LYS A 123 1.02 -11.80 12.48
CA LYS A 123 0.17 -11.62 13.67
C LYS A 123 -0.79 -10.46 13.43
N PRO A 124 -2.11 -10.69 13.54
CA PRO A 124 -3.07 -9.61 13.38
C PRO A 124 -3.01 -8.67 14.59
N PHE A 125 -3.48 -7.44 14.41
CA PHE A 125 -3.76 -6.53 15.51
C PHE A 125 -5.25 -6.62 15.86
N ILE A 126 -5.59 -6.81 17.13
CA ILE A 126 -6.99 -6.83 17.57
C ILE A 126 -7.19 -5.64 18.49
N PHE A 127 -8.06 -4.72 18.07
CA PHE A 127 -8.48 -3.59 18.87
C PHE A 127 -9.82 -3.91 19.53
N GLU A 128 -9.89 -3.74 20.85
CA GLU A 128 -11.09 -4.02 21.64
C GLU A 128 -11.48 -2.79 22.46
N LYS A 129 -12.74 -2.38 22.32
CA LYS A 129 -13.34 -1.32 23.14
C LYS A 129 -14.80 -1.65 23.40
N GLU A 130 -15.22 -1.53 24.65
CA GLU A 130 -16.62 -1.75 25.07
C GLU A 130 -17.18 -3.13 24.66
N GLY A 131 -16.29 -4.14 24.64
CA GLY A 131 -16.64 -5.52 24.27
C GLY A 131 -16.90 -5.73 22.79
N ILE A 132 -16.49 -4.80 21.91
CA ILE A 132 -16.46 -4.95 20.45
C ILE A 132 -15.00 -5.16 20.03
N ARG A 133 -14.72 -6.20 19.26
CA ARG A 133 -13.38 -6.59 18.78
C ARG A 133 -13.28 -6.40 17.27
N ILE A 134 -12.39 -5.53 16.83
CA ILE A 134 -12.03 -5.35 15.42
C ILE A 134 -10.63 -5.91 15.18
N GLY A 135 -10.55 -6.94 14.33
CA GLY A 135 -9.30 -7.55 13.90
C GLY A 135 -8.77 -6.89 12.63
N PHE A 136 -7.48 -6.59 12.60
CA PHE A 136 -6.76 -6.06 11.45
C PHE A 136 -5.81 -7.14 10.91
N TYR A 137 -6.06 -7.58 9.69
CA TYR A 137 -5.12 -8.39 8.91
C TYR A 137 -4.38 -7.51 7.92
N LEU A 138 -3.06 -7.56 7.92
CA LEU A 138 -2.21 -6.64 7.17
C LEU A 138 -1.25 -7.44 6.31
N CYS A 139 -1.22 -7.21 5.00
CA CYS A 139 -0.33 -7.93 4.09
C CYS A 139 0.10 -7.03 2.93
N ALA A 140 1.24 -7.34 2.31
CA ALA A 140 1.79 -6.62 1.18
C ALA A 140 2.12 -7.56 0.01
N GLU A 141 1.98 -7.07 -1.22
CA GLU A 141 2.45 -7.82 -2.40
C GLU A 141 3.95 -8.16 -2.30
N HIS A 142 4.33 -9.27 -2.92
CA HIS A 142 5.68 -9.79 -2.85
C HIS A 142 6.68 -8.88 -3.58
N GLU A 143 7.47 -8.13 -2.81
CA GLU A 143 8.62 -7.36 -3.27
C GLU A 143 9.91 -7.71 -2.50
N PHE A 144 10.81 -6.74 -2.32
CA PHE A 144 12.14 -6.94 -1.74
C PHE A 144 12.16 -6.90 -0.21
N THR A 145 11.06 -6.53 0.44
CA THR A 145 10.99 -6.25 1.89
C THR A 145 10.17 -7.26 2.70
N VAL A 146 9.63 -8.29 2.05
CA VAL A 146 8.76 -9.27 2.72
C VAL A 146 9.54 -10.23 3.62
N ALA A 147 8.92 -10.62 4.73
CA ALA A 147 9.46 -11.61 5.65
C ALA A 147 9.46 -13.01 5.02
N SER A 148 10.38 -13.86 5.49
CA SER A 148 10.36 -15.30 5.22
C SER A 148 10.30 -16.08 6.52
N CYS A 149 10.37 -17.41 6.45
CA CYS A 149 10.50 -18.26 7.65
C CYS A 149 11.74 -17.91 8.50
N HIS A 150 12.78 -17.32 7.91
CA HIS A 150 14.05 -17.03 8.59
C HIS A 150 14.51 -15.58 8.51
N THR A 151 13.79 -14.71 7.80
CA THR A 151 14.20 -13.31 7.59
C THR A 151 13.11 -12.34 8.01
N MET A 152 13.55 -11.23 8.60
CA MET A 152 12.71 -10.11 8.99
C MET A 152 12.10 -9.42 7.76
N GLY A 153 10.90 -8.87 7.90
CA GLY A 153 10.25 -8.09 6.84
C GLY A 153 8.75 -7.88 7.07
N ALA A 154 8.09 -7.34 6.06
CA ALA A 154 6.63 -7.17 5.99
C ALA A 154 5.90 -8.50 5.79
N ASN A 155 4.66 -8.62 6.27
CA ASN A 155 3.83 -9.80 6.03
C ASN A 155 3.50 -9.90 4.54
N PRO A 156 3.93 -10.95 3.82
CA PRO A 156 3.56 -11.12 2.43
C PRO A 156 2.08 -11.48 2.30
N PHE A 157 1.44 -11.00 1.24
CA PHE A 157 0.23 -11.62 0.72
C PHE A 157 0.59 -12.97 0.11
N ASP A 158 -0.04 -14.02 0.62
CA ASP A 158 0.10 -15.38 0.15
C ASP A 158 -1.29 -15.91 -0.23
N VAL A 159 -1.47 -16.23 -1.52
CA VAL A 159 -2.74 -16.71 -2.06
C VAL A 159 -3.20 -18.03 -1.44
N LEU A 160 -2.31 -18.78 -0.79
CA LEU A 160 -2.61 -20.05 -0.13
C LEU A 160 -2.97 -19.87 1.35
N GLU A 161 -2.43 -18.85 2.02
CA GLU A 161 -2.51 -18.73 3.49
C GLU A 161 -3.34 -17.50 3.94
N SER A 162 -3.23 -16.37 3.24
CA SER A 162 -3.79 -15.10 3.71
C SER A 162 -5.31 -15.14 3.88
N PHE A 163 -6.01 -15.90 3.04
CA PHE A 163 -7.46 -16.08 3.14
C PHE A 163 -7.86 -16.88 4.38
N ASP A 164 -7.08 -17.90 4.74
CA ASP A 164 -7.37 -18.74 5.89
C ASP A 164 -6.97 -18.05 7.20
N ASP A 165 -5.92 -17.22 7.19
CA ASP A 165 -5.59 -16.32 8.31
C ASP A 165 -6.77 -15.36 8.60
N VAL A 166 -7.42 -14.79 7.57
CA VAL A 166 -8.60 -13.91 7.73
C VAL A 166 -9.81 -14.68 8.26
N GLU A 167 -10.06 -15.88 7.75
CA GLU A 167 -11.14 -16.74 8.24
C GLU A 167 -10.92 -17.13 9.72
N ALA A 168 -9.69 -17.42 10.11
CA ALA A 168 -9.32 -17.69 11.49
C ALA A 168 -9.52 -16.46 12.38
N LEU A 169 -9.14 -15.27 11.90
CA LEU A 169 -9.31 -14.01 12.63
C LEU A 169 -10.79 -13.71 12.88
N LYS A 170 -11.66 -13.89 11.87
CA LYS A 170 -13.11 -13.66 11.97
C LYS A 170 -13.78 -14.52 13.04
N LYS A 171 -13.26 -15.72 13.33
CA LYS A 171 -13.77 -16.60 14.42
C LYS A 171 -13.57 -15.98 15.81
N THR A 172 -12.73 -14.96 15.94
CA THR A 172 -12.36 -14.35 17.23
C THR A 172 -12.69 -12.86 17.35
N CYS A 173 -13.24 -12.25 16.29
CA CYS A 173 -13.54 -10.83 16.22
C CYS A 173 -14.96 -10.59 15.70
N ASP A 174 -15.59 -9.51 16.15
CA ASP A 174 -16.91 -9.11 15.62
C ASP A 174 -16.76 -8.63 14.18
N TYR A 175 -15.72 -7.84 13.90
CA TYR A 175 -15.38 -7.37 12.56
C TYR A 175 -13.92 -7.60 12.20
N VAL A 176 -13.66 -7.77 10.91
CA VAL A 176 -12.32 -7.93 10.34
C VAL A 176 -12.09 -6.92 9.23
N ILE A 177 -11.00 -6.17 9.35
CA ILE A 177 -10.50 -5.22 8.37
C ILE A 177 -9.21 -5.77 7.77
N VAL A 178 -9.15 -5.85 6.44
CA VAL A 178 -7.96 -6.21 5.70
C VAL A 178 -7.32 -4.95 5.13
N LEU A 179 -6.08 -4.68 5.50
CA LEU A 179 -5.23 -3.67 4.88
C LEU A 179 -4.27 -4.38 3.91
N TYR A 180 -4.57 -4.30 2.62
CA TYR A 180 -3.82 -4.94 1.55
C TYR A 180 -2.94 -3.90 0.87
N HIS A 181 -1.63 -3.95 1.09
CA HIS A 181 -0.68 -3.05 0.44
C HIS A 181 -0.27 -3.62 -0.92
N GLY A 182 -0.97 -3.23 -1.98
CA GLY A 182 -0.72 -3.71 -3.33
C GLY A 182 -1.66 -3.12 -4.37
N GLY A 183 -1.53 -3.60 -5.61
CA GLY A 183 -2.08 -2.97 -6.79
C GLY A 183 -1.01 -2.28 -7.62
N LYS A 184 -1.40 -1.32 -8.46
CA LYS A 184 -0.45 -0.57 -9.27
C LYS A 184 -0.55 0.92 -9.01
N GLU A 185 0.60 1.51 -8.73
CA GLU A 185 0.78 2.96 -8.59
C GLU A 185 0.09 3.69 -9.75
N PHE A 186 -0.69 4.71 -9.38
CA PHE A 186 -1.39 5.61 -10.30
C PHE A 186 -2.42 4.91 -11.22
N TYR A 187 -2.84 3.68 -10.89
CA TYR A 187 -3.93 3.00 -11.56
C TYR A 187 -5.19 3.01 -10.66
N ARG A 188 -6.19 3.80 -11.07
CA ARG A 188 -7.41 4.06 -10.27
C ARG A 188 -8.48 2.95 -10.30
N TYR A 189 -8.23 1.85 -10.99
CA TYR A 189 -9.13 0.70 -11.07
C TYR A 189 -8.41 -0.53 -10.51
N PRO A 190 -9.11 -1.57 -10.03
CA PRO A 190 -8.45 -2.83 -9.71
C PRO A 190 -8.01 -3.55 -10.99
N SER A 191 -6.90 -4.30 -10.91
CA SER A 191 -6.66 -5.35 -11.89
C SER A 191 -7.70 -6.48 -11.72
N PRO A 192 -7.97 -7.29 -12.75
CA PRO A 192 -8.89 -8.42 -12.62
C PRO A 192 -8.53 -9.36 -11.46
N MET A 193 -7.23 -9.60 -11.22
CA MET A 193 -6.78 -10.45 -10.12
C MET A 193 -6.88 -9.77 -8.76
N LEU A 194 -6.56 -8.47 -8.66
CA LEU A 194 -6.72 -7.72 -7.41
C LEU A 194 -8.19 -7.70 -6.97
N GLN A 195 -9.13 -7.48 -7.90
CA GLN A 195 -10.56 -7.54 -7.62
C GLN A 195 -10.96 -8.91 -7.08
N ARG A 196 -10.46 -10.00 -7.70
CA ARG A 196 -10.70 -11.37 -7.24
C ARG A 196 -10.15 -11.64 -5.84
N TYR A 197 -8.92 -11.20 -5.55
CA TYR A 197 -8.32 -11.38 -4.22
C TYR A 197 -9.11 -10.64 -3.14
N CYS A 198 -9.50 -9.39 -3.39
CA CYS A 198 -10.26 -8.60 -2.44
C CYS A 198 -11.66 -9.19 -2.17
N ARG A 199 -12.37 -9.63 -3.23
CA ARG A 199 -13.64 -10.36 -3.08
C ARG A 199 -13.46 -11.65 -2.27
N LYS A 200 -12.36 -12.38 -2.49
CA LYS A 200 -12.06 -13.60 -1.74
C LYS A 200 -11.80 -13.35 -0.25
N PHE A 201 -11.20 -12.22 0.13
CA PHE A 201 -11.10 -11.82 1.54
C PHE A 201 -12.48 -11.60 2.16
N VAL A 202 -13.39 -10.95 1.43
CA VAL A 202 -14.78 -10.75 1.90
C VAL A 202 -15.51 -12.10 2.02
N ASP A 203 -15.38 -13.00 1.04
CA ASP A 203 -15.93 -14.36 1.11
C ASP A 203 -15.43 -15.13 2.36
N LYS A 204 -14.23 -14.79 2.84
CA LYS A 204 -13.57 -15.40 4.00
C LYS A 204 -13.84 -14.68 5.32
N GLY A 205 -14.68 -13.65 5.31
CA GLY A 205 -15.20 -13.00 6.52
C GLY A 205 -14.66 -11.61 6.79
N ALA A 206 -13.90 -11.00 5.87
CA ALA A 206 -13.56 -9.58 5.99
C ALA A 206 -14.82 -8.71 5.78
N ASP A 207 -15.04 -7.76 6.69
CA ASP A 207 -16.12 -6.78 6.61
C ASP A 207 -15.68 -5.54 5.81
N LEU A 208 -14.37 -5.26 5.80
CA LEU A 208 -13.76 -4.19 5.03
C LEU A 208 -12.41 -4.61 4.47
N VAL A 209 -12.18 -4.40 3.17
CA VAL A 209 -10.88 -4.59 2.51
C VAL A 209 -10.44 -3.26 1.92
N ILE A 210 -9.25 -2.78 2.30
CA ILE A 210 -8.70 -1.52 1.81
C ILE A 210 -7.37 -1.79 1.13
N CYS A 211 -7.27 -1.43 -0.14
CA CYS A 211 -6.02 -1.42 -0.87
C CYS A 211 -5.26 -0.12 -0.61
N GLN A 212 -4.01 -0.26 -0.20
CA GLN A 212 -3.00 0.80 -0.03
C GLN A 212 -1.86 0.52 -1.02
N HIS A 213 -0.93 1.45 -1.31
CA HIS A 213 0.14 1.41 -2.34
C HIS A 213 -0.12 2.21 -3.63
N SER A 214 -1.36 2.27 -4.14
CA SER A 214 -1.61 2.86 -5.47
C SER A 214 -1.37 4.39 -5.53
N HIS A 215 -1.16 5.04 -4.38
CA HIS A 215 -0.99 6.49 -4.20
C HIS A 215 -2.09 7.35 -4.83
N CYS A 216 -3.25 6.76 -5.16
CA CYS A 216 -4.35 7.46 -5.78
C CYS A 216 -5.71 6.94 -5.32
N ILE A 217 -6.72 7.81 -5.36
CA ILE A 217 -8.10 7.40 -5.08
C ILE A 217 -8.58 6.46 -6.19
N GLY A 218 -8.87 5.23 -5.78
CA GLY A 218 -9.35 4.14 -6.64
C GLY A 218 -10.87 4.17 -6.83
N SER A 219 -11.49 3.05 -6.48
CA SER A 219 -12.94 2.80 -6.59
C SER A 219 -13.46 2.01 -5.38
N ARG A 220 -14.76 2.13 -5.11
CA ARG A 220 -15.50 1.34 -4.13
C ARG A 220 -16.17 0.16 -4.80
N GLU A 221 -16.24 -0.96 -4.10
CA GLU A 221 -17.14 -2.05 -4.42
C GLU A 221 -17.77 -2.58 -3.14
N ASP A 222 -19.10 -2.56 -3.06
CA ASP A 222 -19.84 -3.31 -2.05
C ASP A 222 -20.12 -4.71 -2.61
N TYR A 223 -19.54 -5.73 -1.99
CA TYR A 223 -19.58 -7.11 -2.48
C TYR A 223 -19.98 -8.05 -1.34
N GLY A 224 -21.05 -8.82 -1.54
CA GLY A 224 -21.60 -9.67 -0.49
C GLY A 224 -22.00 -8.85 0.74
N LYS A 225 -21.38 -9.12 1.89
CA LYS A 225 -21.61 -8.38 3.16
C LYS A 225 -20.50 -7.37 3.49
N GLY A 226 -19.45 -7.29 2.67
CA GLY A 226 -18.29 -6.44 2.93
C GLY A 226 -18.16 -5.29 1.95
N THR A 227 -17.36 -4.31 2.32
CA THR A 227 -16.96 -3.19 1.48
C THR A 227 -15.50 -3.34 1.05
N ILE A 228 -15.20 -3.02 -0.21
CA ILE A 228 -13.86 -3.02 -0.77
C ILE A 228 -13.52 -1.62 -1.29
N ILE A 229 -12.34 -1.12 -0.95
CA ILE A 229 -11.83 0.18 -1.39
C ILE A 229 -10.49 -0.05 -2.10
N TYR A 230 -10.45 0.13 -3.42
CA TYR A 230 -9.29 -0.19 -4.28
C TYR A 230 -8.22 0.93 -4.34
N GLY A 231 -8.15 1.78 -3.32
CA GLY A 231 -7.16 2.86 -3.25
C GLY A 231 -7.71 4.10 -2.55
N GLN A 232 -6.99 4.57 -1.55
CA GLN A 232 -7.35 5.74 -0.75
C GLN A 232 -6.60 7.02 -1.15
N GLY A 233 -5.54 6.94 -1.96
CA GLY A 233 -4.58 8.04 -2.10
C GLY A 233 -3.48 7.99 -1.02
N ASN A 234 -2.86 9.13 -0.73
CA ASN A 234 -1.86 9.30 0.33
C ASN A 234 -2.44 10.07 1.51
N PHE A 235 -2.16 9.68 2.76
CA PHE A 235 -2.53 10.55 3.88
C PHE A 235 -1.61 11.77 3.92
N ILE A 236 -0.30 11.54 4.05
CA ILE A 236 0.77 12.53 3.86
C ILE A 236 1.94 11.82 3.20
N PHE A 237 2.23 12.14 1.95
CA PHE A 237 3.41 11.63 1.22
C PHE A 237 3.84 12.64 0.16
N ASN A 238 4.38 13.78 0.59
CA ASN A 238 4.87 14.82 -0.32
C ASN A 238 6.23 14.40 -0.89
N SER A 239 6.28 14.00 -2.17
CA SER A 239 7.53 13.58 -2.83
C SER A 239 7.71 14.31 -4.16
N GLU A 240 8.94 14.73 -4.45
CA GLU A 240 9.31 15.25 -5.77
C GLU A 240 9.09 14.21 -6.89
N SER A 241 9.11 12.92 -6.54
CA SER A 241 8.80 11.82 -7.48
C SER A 241 7.37 11.91 -8.04
N TYR A 242 6.47 12.63 -7.38
CA TYR A 242 5.08 12.81 -7.81
C TYR A 242 4.85 14.06 -8.67
N ILE A 243 5.91 14.77 -9.08
CA ILE A 243 5.77 16.00 -9.88
C ILE A 243 4.99 15.78 -11.19
N HIS A 244 5.08 14.58 -11.77
CA HIS A 244 4.36 14.17 -12.99
C HIS A 244 3.06 13.39 -12.72
N HIS A 245 2.65 13.28 -11.45
CA HIS A 245 1.49 12.52 -11.00
C HIS A 245 0.58 13.34 -10.07
N LYS A 246 0.67 14.68 -10.13
CA LYS A 246 -0.04 15.58 -9.22
C LYS A 246 -1.56 15.36 -9.25
N GLU A 247 -2.12 15.02 -10.41
CA GLU A 247 -3.55 14.71 -10.56
C GLU A 247 -3.99 13.47 -9.77
N PHE A 248 -3.07 12.56 -9.47
CA PHE A 248 -3.33 11.32 -8.73
C PHE A 248 -3.20 11.49 -7.22
N VAL A 249 -2.25 12.33 -6.79
CA VAL A 249 -1.87 12.49 -5.38
C VAL A 249 -2.45 13.74 -4.71
N LYS A 250 -3.18 14.59 -5.44
CA LYS A 250 -3.76 15.84 -4.91
C LYS A 250 -4.82 15.61 -3.82
N ASP A 251 -5.59 14.54 -3.95
CA ASP A 251 -6.76 14.22 -3.13
C ASP A 251 -6.64 12.80 -2.61
N SER A 252 -7.16 12.58 -1.41
CA SER A 252 -7.22 11.26 -0.77
C SER A 252 -8.52 11.08 0.00
N LEU A 253 -8.77 9.85 0.46
CA LEU A 253 -9.92 9.47 1.28
C LEU A 253 -9.43 8.95 2.62
N LEU A 254 -9.82 9.62 3.70
CA LEU A 254 -9.80 9.06 5.03
C LEU A 254 -11.05 8.21 5.22
N ILE A 255 -10.91 6.95 5.62
CA ILE A 255 -12.05 6.04 5.76
C ILE A 255 -12.50 6.04 7.21
N SER A 256 -13.73 6.48 7.44
CA SER A 256 -14.39 6.43 8.74
C SER A 256 -15.08 5.08 8.91
N VAL A 257 -14.84 4.44 10.05
CA VAL A 257 -15.54 3.22 10.47
C VAL A 257 -16.27 3.50 11.76
N GLU A 258 -17.60 3.35 11.74
CA GLU A 258 -18.43 3.40 12.93
C GLU A 258 -18.99 2.01 13.21
N ALA A 259 -18.56 1.42 14.32
CA ALA A 259 -18.88 0.05 14.70
C ALA A 259 -19.59 -0.02 16.06
N THR A 260 -20.69 -0.75 16.09
CA THR A 260 -21.38 -1.24 17.29
C THR A 260 -21.43 -2.77 17.25
N LYS A 261 -22.05 -3.43 18.23
CA LYS A 261 -22.23 -4.88 18.17
C LYS A 261 -23.07 -5.35 16.97
N ASP A 262 -23.96 -4.48 16.47
CA ASP A 262 -24.93 -4.83 15.44
C ASP A 262 -24.73 -4.08 14.12
N THR A 263 -23.89 -3.04 14.11
CA THR A 263 -23.67 -2.19 12.94
C THR A 263 -22.20 -1.97 12.64
N PHE A 264 -21.86 -1.93 11.35
CA PHE A 264 -20.54 -1.61 10.84
C PHE A 264 -20.69 -0.72 9.61
N ILE A 265 -20.45 0.58 9.78
CA ILE A 265 -20.69 1.60 8.76
C ILE A 265 -19.35 2.12 8.27
N VAL A 266 -19.16 2.10 6.95
CA VAL A 266 -17.95 2.57 6.27
C VAL A 266 -18.28 3.79 5.42
N SER A 267 -17.65 4.91 5.72
CA SER A 267 -17.85 6.19 5.03
C SER A 267 -16.54 6.80 4.58
N GLU A 268 -16.54 7.43 3.40
CA GLU A 268 -15.39 8.15 2.86
C GLU A 268 -15.40 9.63 3.28
N VAL A 269 -14.29 10.08 3.88
CA VAL A 269 -14.05 11.49 4.25
C VAL A 269 -12.95 12.05 3.33
N PRO A 270 -13.29 12.91 2.36
CA PRO A 270 -12.29 13.48 1.45
C PRO A 270 -11.31 14.40 2.18
N ILE A 271 -10.02 14.23 1.87
CA ILE A 271 -8.94 15.08 2.35
C ILE A 271 -8.12 15.58 1.15
N ARG A 272 -7.50 16.75 1.32
CA ARG A 272 -6.70 17.42 0.29
C ARG A 272 -5.27 17.56 0.78
N GLY A 273 -4.31 17.14 -0.07
CA GLY A 273 -2.90 17.38 0.18
C GLY A 273 -2.58 18.88 0.19
N THR A 274 -1.76 19.31 1.15
CA THR A 274 -1.16 20.65 1.19
C THR A 274 0.30 20.55 0.78
N GLU A 275 1.02 21.68 0.77
CA GLU A 275 2.44 21.70 0.43
C GLU A 275 3.29 20.79 1.35
N ARG A 276 2.96 20.73 2.64
CA ARG A 276 3.73 20.00 3.66
C ARG A 276 2.93 18.97 4.46
N GLY A 277 1.66 18.75 4.13
CA GLY A 277 0.77 17.90 4.90
C GLY A 277 -0.55 17.63 4.20
N THR A 278 -1.63 17.60 4.96
CA THR A 278 -2.99 17.37 4.46
C THR A 278 -4.01 18.21 5.25
N ARG A 279 -5.25 18.24 4.79
CA ARG A 279 -6.39 18.85 5.51
C ARG A 279 -7.70 18.21 5.08
N LEU A 280 -8.76 18.44 5.84
CA LEU A 280 -10.11 18.18 5.34
C LEU A 280 -10.33 18.92 4.01
N ALA A 281 -10.93 18.23 3.04
CA ALA A 281 -11.35 18.86 1.81
C ALA A 281 -12.49 19.84 2.11
N THR A 282 -12.56 20.94 1.36
CA THR A 282 -13.77 21.78 1.37
C THR A 282 -14.93 21.01 0.74
N GLU A 283 -16.17 21.44 0.98
CA GLU A 283 -17.36 20.79 0.42
C GLU A 283 -17.29 20.63 -1.10
N SER A 284 -16.84 21.67 -1.81
CA SER A 284 -16.67 21.64 -3.27
C SER A 284 -15.60 20.64 -3.73
N GLU A 285 -14.43 20.63 -3.07
CA GLU A 285 -13.35 19.69 -3.35
C GLU A 285 -13.78 18.23 -3.07
N GLY A 286 -14.51 18.03 -1.96
CA GLY A 286 -15.06 16.74 -1.58
C GLY A 286 -16.08 16.24 -2.59
N LEU A 287 -16.98 17.12 -3.08
CA LEU A 287 -17.98 16.77 -4.08
C LEU A 287 -17.35 16.38 -5.42
N GLU A 288 -16.34 17.12 -5.90
CA GLU A 288 -15.57 16.77 -7.11
C GLU A 288 -14.95 15.37 -6.96
N THR A 289 -14.25 15.17 -5.86
CA THR A 289 -13.53 13.93 -5.56
C THR A 289 -14.47 12.72 -5.51
N LEU A 290 -15.57 12.84 -4.75
CA LEU A 290 -16.53 11.77 -4.56
C LEU A 290 -17.36 11.49 -5.83
N THR A 291 -17.61 12.48 -6.67
CA THR A 291 -18.32 12.28 -7.95
C THR A 291 -17.50 11.39 -8.87
N GLU A 292 -16.22 11.70 -9.06
CA GLU A 292 -15.34 10.90 -9.90
C GLU A 292 -15.06 9.52 -9.28
N TYR A 293 -14.96 9.44 -7.96
CA TYR A 293 -14.86 8.16 -7.23
C TYR A 293 -16.08 7.27 -7.44
N LYS A 294 -17.29 7.80 -7.32
CA LYS A 294 -18.55 7.06 -7.57
C LYS A 294 -18.64 6.59 -9.01
N LYS A 295 -18.29 7.44 -9.98
CA LYS A 295 -18.24 7.05 -11.40
C LYS A 295 -17.31 5.88 -11.65
N ARG A 296 -16.11 5.88 -11.06
CA ARG A 296 -15.18 4.74 -11.16
C ARG A 296 -15.75 3.48 -10.50
N SER A 297 -16.43 3.65 -9.37
CA SER A 297 -17.10 2.56 -8.63
C SER A 297 -18.20 1.90 -9.47
N GLU A 298 -19.02 2.67 -10.18
CA GLU A 298 -20.02 2.11 -11.10
C GLU A 298 -19.40 1.35 -12.27
N ASN A 299 -18.31 1.89 -12.86
CA ASN A 299 -17.65 1.24 -13.99
C ASN A 299 -17.12 -0.16 -13.64
N ILE A 300 -16.58 -0.37 -12.44
CA ILE A 300 -15.96 -1.64 -12.06
C ILE A 300 -16.96 -2.76 -11.73
N ARG A 301 -18.27 -2.44 -11.72
CA ARG A 301 -19.35 -3.43 -11.62
C ARG A 301 -19.44 -4.29 -12.88
N ASP A 302 -19.02 -3.74 -14.03
CA ASP A 302 -18.90 -4.49 -15.27
C ASP A 302 -17.52 -5.18 -15.35
N ALA A 303 -17.52 -6.51 -15.24
CA ALA A 303 -16.31 -7.32 -15.36
C ALA A 303 -15.61 -7.12 -16.72
N HIS A 304 -16.36 -6.87 -17.80
CA HIS A 304 -15.77 -6.59 -19.10
C HIS A 304 -15.00 -5.27 -19.09
N PHE A 305 -15.57 -4.21 -18.51
CA PHE A 305 -14.89 -2.94 -18.31
C PHE A 305 -13.56 -3.12 -17.56
N VAL A 306 -13.55 -3.85 -16.44
CA VAL A 306 -12.32 -4.07 -15.64
C VAL A 306 -11.21 -4.69 -16.48
N VAL A 307 -11.53 -5.74 -17.26
CA VAL A 307 -10.57 -6.41 -18.15
C VAL A 307 -10.07 -5.47 -19.24
N GLN A 308 -10.96 -4.72 -19.91
CA GLN A 308 -10.58 -3.80 -20.99
C GLN A 308 -9.75 -2.61 -20.47
N ALA A 309 -10.11 -2.05 -19.33
CA ALA A 309 -9.38 -0.96 -18.69
C ALA A 309 -7.97 -1.41 -18.32
N TYR A 310 -7.82 -2.61 -17.74
CA TYR A 310 -6.52 -3.15 -17.37
C TYR A 310 -5.66 -3.50 -18.60
N LYS A 311 -6.27 -4.03 -19.67
CA LYS A 311 -5.58 -4.26 -20.94
C LYS A 311 -4.99 -2.96 -21.50
N LYS A 312 -5.79 -1.88 -21.55
CA LYS A 312 -5.31 -0.56 -22.00
C LYS A 312 -4.16 -0.05 -21.13
N PHE A 313 -4.25 -0.25 -19.82
CA PHE A 313 -3.17 0.13 -18.89
C PHE A 313 -1.90 -0.72 -19.12
N ALA A 314 -2.04 -2.02 -19.37
CA ALA A 314 -0.92 -2.90 -19.68
C ALA A 314 -0.19 -2.49 -20.98
N ASP A 315 -0.94 -2.06 -22.00
CA ASP A 315 -0.38 -1.60 -23.28
C ASP A 315 0.53 -0.36 -23.11
N THR A 316 0.27 0.50 -22.12
CA THR A 316 1.14 1.65 -21.81
C THR A 316 2.41 1.26 -21.04
N HIS A 317 2.43 0.08 -20.42
CA HIS A 317 3.50 -0.39 -19.52
C HIS A 317 4.44 -1.42 -20.15
N VAL A 318 3.92 -2.28 -21.03
CA VAL A 318 4.64 -3.46 -21.53
C VAL A 318 6.00 -3.09 -22.15
N LYS A 319 6.07 -1.98 -22.89
CA LYS A 319 7.33 -1.51 -23.50
C LYS A 319 8.38 -1.13 -22.45
N ARG A 320 7.95 -0.52 -21.34
CA ARG A 320 8.82 -0.16 -20.21
C ARG A 320 9.34 -1.41 -19.52
N TYR A 321 8.47 -2.37 -19.22
CA TYR A 321 8.87 -3.61 -18.53
C TYR A 321 9.78 -4.48 -19.38
N LEU A 322 9.44 -4.66 -20.66
CA LEU A 322 10.29 -5.40 -21.59
C LEU A 322 11.70 -4.78 -21.62
N ARG A 323 11.82 -3.45 -21.67
CA ARG A 323 13.13 -2.77 -21.75
C ARG A 323 14.12 -3.20 -20.67
N GLU A 324 13.65 -3.60 -19.50
CA GLU A 324 14.53 -4.09 -18.42
C GLU A 324 15.26 -5.38 -18.80
N PHE A 325 14.70 -6.20 -19.70
CA PHE A 325 15.34 -7.42 -20.22
C PHE A 325 16.50 -7.17 -21.20
N LEU A 326 16.61 -5.97 -21.81
CA LEU A 326 17.78 -5.63 -22.65
C LEU A 326 19.04 -5.39 -21.82
N GLY A 327 18.88 -5.08 -20.53
CA GLY A 327 19.96 -4.62 -19.67
C GLY A 327 20.23 -3.11 -19.80
N ARG A 328 20.99 -2.59 -18.83
CA ARG A 328 21.25 -1.15 -18.66
C ARG A 328 22.67 -0.72 -19.02
N SER A 329 23.47 -1.60 -19.61
CA SER A 329 24.87 -1.31 -19.95
C SER A 329 24.99 -0.14 -20.92
N PHE A 330 26.10 0.60 -20.86
CA PHE A 330 26.36 1.72 -21.77
C PHE A 330 26.28 1.28 -23.24
N ILE A 331 26.83 0.10 -23.57
CA ILE A 331 26.81 -0.47 -24.92
C ILE A 331 25.37 -0.69 -25.40
N ILE A 332 24.53 -1.34 -24.59
CA ILE A 332 23.13 -1.58 -24.94
C ILE A 332 22.36 -0.26 -25.09
N ARG A 333 22.63 0.73 -24.23
CA ARG A 333 22.01 2.06 -24.36
C ARG A 333 22.43 2.76 -25.64
N ALA A 334 23.71 2.69 -26.03
CA ALA A 334 24.22 3.26 -27.26
C ALA A 334 23.60 2.59 -28.49
N ILE A 335 23.61 1.25 -28.53
CA ILE A 335 22.98 0.47 -29.61
C ILE A 335 21.49 0.80 -29.70
N ASN A 336 20.77 0.80 -28.58
CA ASN A 336 19.35 1.15 -28.57
C ASN A 336 19.10 2.59 -29.05
N GLY A 337 20.02 3.52 -28.76
CA GLY A 337 20.01 4.87 -29.30
C GLY A 337 20.12 4.90 -30.83
N LEU A 338 21.06 4.14 -31.41
CA LEU A 338 21.24 4.01 -32.87
C LEU A 338 19.98 3.49 -33.58
N PHE A 339 19.26 2.56 -32.95
CA PHE A 339 18.01 2.01 -33.47
C PHE A 339 16.76 2.82 -33.09
N GLY A 340 16.90 4.12 -32.75
CA GLY A 340 15.77 4.99 -32.44
C GLY A 340 14.92 4.49 -31.25
N ARG A 341 15.58 3.83 -30.28
CA ARG A 341 14.97 3.18 -29.11
C ARG A 341 14.04 2.00 -29.43
N LYS A 342 14.16 1.40 -30.63
CA LYS A 342 13.36 0.26 -31.09
C LYS A 342 14.12 -1.08 -31.04
N LEU A 343 15.31 -1.14 -30.46
CA LEU A 343 16.14 -2.36 -30.42
C LEU A 343 15.36 -3.57 -29.91
N MET A 344 14.53 -3.38 -28.87
CA MET A 344 13.68 -4.45 -28.36
C MET A 344 12.74 -5.06 -29.41
N GLN A 345 12.11 -4.20 -30.21
CA GLN A 345 11.14 -4.60 -31.23
C GLN A 345 11.82 -5.32 -32.40
N LEU A 346 13.13 -5.10 -32.57
CA LEU A 346 13.94 -5.77 -33.59
C LEU A 346 14.43 -7.14 -33.12
N ILE A 347 14.71 -7.31 -31.82
CA ILE A 347 15.26 -8.56 -31.27
C ILE A 347 14.15 -9.52 -30.81
N LEU A 348 13.05 -9.00 -30.24
CA LEU A 348 11.93 -9.83 -29.79
C LEU A 348 10.92 -10.04 -30.91
N GLY A 349 10.87 -11.27 -31.42
CA GLY A 349 9.83 -11.72 -32.34
C GLY A 349 8.63 -12.35 -31.63
N LYS A 350 7.62 -12.76 -32.40
CA LYS A 350 6.41 -13.43 -31.90
C LYS A 350 6.72 -14.63 -31.00
N THR A 351 7.69 -15.46 -31.38
CA THR A 351 8.11 -16.63 -30.60
C THR A 351 8.74 -16.25 -29.26
N SER A 352 9.55 -15.18 -29.20
CA SER A 352 10.12 -14.66 -27.96
C SER A 352 9.05 -14.17 -27.01
N TYR A 353 8.03 -13.46 -27.51
CA TYR A 353 6.90 -13.02 -26.68
C TYR A 353 6.09 -14.18 -26.13
N LEU A 354 5.80 -15.20 -26.95
CA LEU A 354 5.11 -16.41 -26.50
C LEU A 354 5.92 -17.17 -25.43
N ALA A 355 7.25 -17.23 -25.58
CA ALA A 355 8.11 -17.85 -24.57
C ALA A 355 8.09 -17.07 -23.24
N ILE A 356 8.23 -15.74 -23.29
CA ILE A 356 8.16 -14.88 -22.10
C ILE A 356 6.79 -15.04 -21.42
N GLN A 357 5.69 -15.03 -22.18
CA GLN A 357 4.35 -15.24 -21.65
C GLN A 357 4.25 -16.60 -20.95
N ASN A 358 4.70 -17.68 -21.59
CA ASN A 358 4.69 -19.02 -20.99
C ASN A 358 5.53 -19.09 -19.71
N TYR A 359 6.67 -18.40 -19.65
CA TYR A 359 7.50 -18.34 -18.43
C TYR A 359 6.83 -17.59 -17.27
N LEU A 360 5.89 -16.69 -17.55
CA LEU A 360 5.18 -15.93 -16.52
C LEU A 360 3.85 -16.58 -16.11
N GLU A 361 3.14 -17.20 -17.06
CA GLU A 361 1.82 -17.82 -16.86
C GLU A 361 1.90 -19.24 -16.29
N CYS A 362 2.82 -20.07 -16.79
CA CYS A 362 2.97 -21.44 -16.29
C CYS A 362 3.67 -21.42 -14.92
N GLU A 363 3.03 -21.98 -13.91
CA GLU A 363 3.48 -21.95 -12.52
C GLU A 363 4.88 -22.56 -12.37
N ALA A 364 5.12 -23.71 -13.01
CA ALA A 364 6.40 -24.41 -12.93
C ALA A 364 7.53 -23.62 -13.61
N HIS A 365 7.27 -22.99 -14.75
CA HIS A 365 8.27 -22.15 -15.42
C HIS A 365 8.54 -20.87 -14.66
N HIS A 366 7.50 -20.23 -14.13
CA HIS A 366 7.60 -19.02 -13.32
C HIS A 366 8.48 -19.29 -12.10
N GLU A 367 8.17 -20.32 -11.32
CA GLU A 367 8.91 -20.67 -10.10
C GLU A 367 10.39 -20.93 -10.41
N LEU A 368 10.66 -21.76 -11.43
CA LEU A 368 12.01 -22.11 -11.84
C LEU A 368 12.80 -20.87 -12.29
N PHE A 369 12.20 -20.03 -13.14
CA PHE A 369 12.84 -18.84 -13.68
C PHE A 369 13.12 -17.81 -12.58
N LEU A 370 12.13 -17.53 -11.74
CA LEU A 370 12.27 -16.59 -10.61
C LEU A 370 13.33 -17.07 -9.61
N ARG A 371 13.38 -18.38 -9.30
CA ARG A 371 14.43 -18.95 -8.45
C ARG A 371 15.82 -18.77 -9.07
N GLY A 372 15.96 -19.02 -10.37
CA GLY A 372 17.20 -18.79 -11.12
C GLY A 372 17.69 -17.33 -11.01
N ILE A 373 16.80 -16.37 -11.25
CA ILE A 373 17.12 -14.93 -11.12
C ILE A 373 17.51 -14.57 -9.69
N LYS A 374 16.79 -15.06 -8.68
CA LYS A 374 17.13 -14.83 -7.26
C LYS A 374 18.51 -15.40 -6.90
N ASN A 375 18.92 -16.53 -7.47
CA ASN A 375 20.25 -17.10 -7.24
C ASN A 375 21.36 -16.24 -7.86
N ILE A 376 21.10 -15.61 -9.01
CA ILE A 376 22.05 -14.68 -9.65
C ILE A 376 22.21 -13.43 -8.78
N ASN A 377 21.11 -12.84 -8.28
CA ASN A 377 21.15 -11.61 -7.48
C ASN A 377 21.77 -11.77 -6.08
N LYS A 378 22.00 -13.00 -5.62
CA LYS A 378 22.65 -13.29 -4.34
C LYS A 378 24.17 -13.51 -4.45
N LYS A 379 24.68 -13.71 -5.67
CA LYS A 379 26.12 -13.78 -5.96
C LYS A 379 26.66 -12.37 -6.15
#